data_AF-A0A0B6Z5Y6-F1
#
_entry.id   AF-A0A0B6Z5Y6-F1
#
_cell.length_a   1.000
_cell.length_b   1.000
_cell.length_c   1.000
_cell.angle_alpha   90.00
_cell.angle_beta   90.00
_cell.angle_gamma   90.00
#
_symmetry.space_group_name_H-M   'P 1'
#
loop_
_entity.id
_entity.type
_entity.pdbx_description
1 polymer ?
#
loop_
_entity_poly.entity_id
_entity_poly.type
_entity_poly.pdbx_seq_one_letter_code
_entity_poly.pdbx_strand_id
1 'polypeptide(L)'
;MTAKPPRTNVPSVLLTSIENETIFRIIGGPCTTLATTVVQLYLSNHEGYHNKWNKQCCGVVCYIKDNAKRSFFIRIYDIMQQKMIFEQELYTQFVYKIVREYFHTF
;
A
#
# COMPACT_ATOMS: atom_id res chain seq x y z
N MET A 1 -26.83 -11.11 -18.96
CA MET A 1 -26.09 -10.32 -17.95
C MET A 1 -24.75 -11.01 -17.71
N THR A 2 -23.67 -10.54 -18.33
CA THR A 2 -22.34 -11.16 -18.19
C THR A 2 -21.76 -10.79 -16.82
N ALA A 3 -21.58 -11.78 -15.94
CA ALA A 3 -20.93 -11.59 -14.65
C ALA A 3 -19.52 -11.03 -14.88
N LYS A 4 -19.22 -9.89 -14.26
CA LYS A 4 -17.88 -9.28 -14.30
C LYS A 4 -16.92 -10.27 -13.61
N PRO A 5 -15.77 -10.63 -14.21
CA PRO A 5 -14.84 -11.56 -13.60
C PRO A 5 -14.47 -11.06 -12.19
N PRO A 6 -14.27 -11.98 -11.22
CA PRO A 6 -13.88 -11.58 -9.87
C PRO A 6 -12.64 -10.70 -9.96
N ARG A 7 -12.69 -9.52 -9.32
CA ARG A 7 -11.56 -8.58 -9.37
C ARG A 7 -10.39 -9.23 -8.65
N THR A 8 -9.38 -9.62 -9.41
CA THR A 8 -8.15 -10.22 -8.91
C THR A 8 -7.25 -9.12 -8.36
N ASN A 9 -6.51 -9.44 -7.29
CA ASN A 9 -5.49 -8.56 -6.75
C ASN A 9 -4.38 -8.34 -7.79
N VAL A 10 -3.88 -7.11 -7.90
CA VAL A 10 -2.78 -6.74 -8.79
C VAL A 10 -1.45 -7.12 -8.12
N PRO A 11 -0.64 -8.03 -8.70
CA PRO A 11 0.63 -8.46 -8.12
C PRO A 11 1.76 -7.46 -8.38
N SER A 12 2.82 -7.57 -7.58
CA SER A 12 4.11 -6.92 -7.81
C SER A 12 5.02 -7.82 -8.64
N VAL A 13 5.70 -7.25 -9.63
CA VAL A 13 6.77 -7.92 -10.38
C VAL A 13 8.07 -8.07 -9.57
N LEU A 14 8.20 -7.30 -8.47
CA LEU A 14 9.34 -7.38 -7.56
C LEU A 14 9.20 -8.50 -6.53
N LEU A 15 8.07 -9.19 -6.50
CA LEU A 15 7.76 -10.27 -5.57
C LEU A 15 7.57 -11.57 -6.36
N THR A 16 7.98 -12.68 -5.75
CA THR A 16 7.65 -14.02 -6.25
C THR A 16 6.13 -14.27 -6.16
N SER A 17 5.64 -15.30 -6.87
CA SER A 17 4.22 -15.67 -6.80
C SER A 17 3.78 -16.00 -5.36
N ILE A 18 4.63 -16.71 -4.61
CA ILE A 18 4.38 -17.10 -3.21
C ILE A 18 4.31 -15.86 -2.29
N GLU A 19 5.19 -14.89 -2.51
CA GLU A 19 5.19 -13.64 -1.76
C GLU A 19 3.93 -12.81 -2.04
N ASN A 20 3.53 -12.70 -3.32
CA ASN A 20 2.28 -12.04 -3.69
C ASN A 20 1.06 -12.72 -3.05
N GLU A 21 0.97 -14.05 -3.12
CA GLU A 21 -0.10 -14.82 -2.48
C GLU A 21 -0.13 -14.64 -0.97
N THR A 22 1.04 -14.59 -0.33
CA THR A 22 1.17 -14.33 1.11
C THR A 22 0.59 -12.96 1.47
N ILE A 23 0.93 -11.91 0.71
CA ILE A 23 0.39 -10.56 0.90
C ILE A 23 -1.13 -10.55 0.73
N PHE A 24 -1.65 -11.18 -0.32
CA PHE A 24 -3.10 -11.22 -0.56
C PHE A 24 -3.86 -11.97 0.52
N ARG A 25 -3.25 -13.03 1.09
CA ARG A 25 -3.79 -13.74 2.24
C ARG A 25 -3.84 -12.87 3.49
N ILE A 26 -2.78 -12.10 3.78
CA ILE A 26 -2.72 -11.20 4.94
C ILE A 26 -3.71 -10.04 4.83
N ILE A 27 -3.93 -9.52 3.61
CA ILE A 27 -4.89 -8.43 3.36
C ILE A 27 -6.33 -8.86 3.70
N GLY A 28 -6.73 -10.07 3.34
CA GLY A 28 -8.06 -10.61 3.65
C GLY A 28 -9.21 -9.94 2.89
N GLY A 29 -10.46 -10.32 3.22
CA GLY A 29 -11.67 -9.83 2.56
C GLY A 29 -12.19 -8.49 3.11
N PRO A 30 -13.22 -7.89 2.49
CA PRO A 30 -13.49 -7.78 1.05
C PRO A 30 -12.60 -6.68 0.43
N CYS A 31 -11.29 -6.83 0.57
CA CYS A 31 -10.30 -5.91 0.03
C CYS A 31 -9.82 -6.37 -1.35
N THR A 32 -9.48 -5.42 -2.22
CA THR A 32 -8.86 -5.69 -3.52
C THR A 32 -7.67 -4.77 -3.72
N THR A 33 -6.49 -5.31 -4.02
CA THR A 33 -5.32 -4.51 -4.39
C THR A 33 -5.47 -3.99 -5.82
N LEU A 34 -5.21 -2.71 -6.00
CA LEU A 34 -5.17 -2.01 -7.29
C LEU A 34 -3.72 -1.81 -7.78
N ALA A 35 -2.77 -1.85 -6.85
CA ALA A 35 -1.33 -1.91 -7.11
C ALA A 35 -0.63 -2.52 -5.90
N THR A 36 0.46 -3.25 -6.14
CA THR A 36 1.33 -3.83 -5.10
C THR A 36 2.78 -3.63 -5.52
N THR A 37 3.64 -3.16 -4.61
CA THR A 37 5.08 -3.01 -4.85
C THR A 37 5.86 -2.97 -3.54
N VAL A 38 7.19 -2.96 -3.60
CA VAL A 38 8.07 -2.82 -2.43
C VAL A 38 8.44 -1.36 -2.25
N VAL A 39 8.43 -0.86 -1.00
CA VAL A 39 8.77 0.53 -0.67
C VAL A 39 9.60 0.66 0.60
N GLN A 40 10.17 1.84 0.74
CA GLN A 40 10.65 2.38 2.01
C GLN A 40 9.75 3.56 2.39
N LEU A 41 9.14 3.50 3.58
CA LEU A 41 8.34 4.61 4.09
C LEU A 41 9.26 5.62 4.76
N TYR A 42 9.11 6.89 4.38
CA TYR A 42 9.76 8.02 5.03
C TYR A 42 8.70 8.98 5.56
N LEU A 43 8.93 9.54 6.75
CA LEU A 43 8.11 10.59 7.33
C LEU A 43 8.97 11.81 7.64
N SER A 44 8.39 13.01 7.53
CA SER A 44 9.03 14.29 7.84
C SER A 44 8.70 14.83 9.24
N ASN A 45 8.18 13.97 10.12
CA ASN A 45 7.66 14.34 11.45
C ASN A 45 8.77 14.38 12.51
N HIS A 46 9.60 15.41 12.48
CA HIS A 46 10.36 15.79 13.67
C HIS A 46 9.90 17.18 14.13
N GLU A 47 9.53 17.30 15.40
CA GLU A 47 9.23 18.59 16.02
C GLU A 47 10.39 19.55 15.74
N GLY A 48 10.09 20.66 15.06
CA GLY A 48 11.04 21.72 14.72
C GLY A 48 11.81 21.61 13.39
N TYR A 49 11.77 20.47 12.67
CA TYR A 49 12.55 20.30 11.43
C TYR A 49 11.75 19.63 10.30
N HIS A 50 11.00 20.43 9.53
CA HIS A 50 10.24 19.95 8.36
C HIS A 50 11.11 19.66 7.11
N ASN A 51 12.44 19.76 7.21
CA ASN A 51 13.36 19.64 6.08
C ASN A 51 14.11 18.30 6.00
N LYS A 52 13.74 17.31 6.82
CA LYS A 52 14.41 15.99 6.84
C LYS A 52 13.41 14.86 6.70
N TRP A 53 13.77 13.87 5.89
CA TRP A 53 13.03 12.62 5.73
C TRP A 53 13.67 11.53 6.60
N ASN A 54 12.88 10.93 7.48
CA ASN A 54 13.31 9.84 8.35
C ASN A 54 12.67 8.53 7.89
N LYS A 55 13.51 7.53 7.59
CA LYS A 55 13.05 6.20 7.23
C LYS A 55 12.36 5.55 8.43
N GLN A 56 11.12 5.12 8.24
CA GLN A 56 10.33 4.46 9.27
C GLN A 56 10.37 2.94 9.11
N CYS A 57 10.13 2.43 7.91
CA CYS A 57 10.09 1.00 7.64
C CYS A 57 10.35 0.67 6.17
N CYS A 58 10.56 -0.62 5.89
CA CYS A 58 10.49 -1.20 4.56
C CYS A 58 9.35 -2.21 4.54
N GLY A 59 8.71 -2.40 3.39
CA GLY A 59 7.73 -3.46 3.25
C GLY A 59 7.07 -3.47 1.89
N VAL A 60 6.05 -4.31 1.77
CA VAL A 60 5.20 -4.36 0.57
C VAL A 60 4.05 -3.38 0.77
N VAL A 61 3.98 -2.35 -0.07
CA VAL A 61 2.83 -1.44 -0.12
C VAL A 61 1.77 -1.98 -1.06
N CYS A 62 0.52 -1.80 -0.67
CA CYS A 62 -0.64 -2.05 -1.51
C CYS A 62 -1.54 -0.82 -1.52
N TYR A 63 -1.95 -0.41 -2.71
CA TYR A 63 -3.11 0.48 -2.89
C TYR A 63 -4.36 -0.39 -2.90
N ILE A 64 -5.22 -0.24 -1.89
CA ILE A 64 -6.31 -1.17 -1.60
C ILE A 64 -7.65 -0.45 -1.71
N LYS A 65 -8.62 -1.08 -2.37
CA LYS A 65 -10.03 -0.76 -2.23
C LYS A 65 -10.65 -1.66 -1.16
N ASP A 66 -11.07 -1.08 -0.05
CA ASP A 66 -11.74 -1.79 1.04
C ASP A 66 -13.26 -1.60 0.89
N ASN A 67 -13.96 -2.63 0.41
CA ASN A 67 -15.39 -2.53 0.13
C ASN A 67 -16.24 -2.52 1.42
N ALA A 68 -15.73 -3.07 2.53
CA ALA A 68 -16.42 -3.04 3.81
C ALA A 68 -16.43 -1.63 4.38
N LYS A 69 -15.29 -0.94 4.30
CA LYS A 69 -15.15 0.46 4.75
C LYS A 69 -15.63 1.49 3.71
N ARG A 70 -15.95 1.05 2.49
CA ARG A 70 -16.29 1.94 1.34
C ARG A 70 -15.22 3.01 1.08
N SER A 71 -13.96 2.65 1.30
CA SER A 71 -12.84 3.59 1.27
C SER A 71 -11.61 2.97 0.59
N PHE A 72 -10.61 3.79 0.37
CA PHE A 72 -9.34 3.38 -0.22
C PHE A 72 -8.21 3.58 0.77
N PHE A 73 -7.22 2.69 0.72
CA PHE A 73 -6.11 2.70 1.67
C PHE A 73 -4.77 2.51 0.95
N ILE A 74 -3.73 3.14 1.48
CA ILE A 74 -2.35 2.72 1.28
C ILE A 74 -1.97 1.93 2.54
N ARG A 75 -1.71 0.63 2.39
CA ARG A 75 -1.26 -0.23 3.50
C ARG A 75 0.12 -0.79 3.19
N ILE A 76 1.00 -0.81 4.19
CA ILE A 76 2.31 -1.46 4.08
C ILE A 76 2.34 -2.68 4.99
N TYR A 77 2.86 -3.78 4.47
CA TYR A 77 2.96 -5.07 5.13
C TYR A 77 4.43 -5.47 5.29
N ASP A 78 4.77 -5.96 6.48
CA ASP A 78 5.98 -6.74 6.67
C ASP A 78 5.67 -8.18 6.26
N ILE A 79 6.31 -8.64 5.18
CA ILE A 79 6.07 -9.96 4.62
C ILE A 79 6.64 -11.08 5.50
N MET A 80 7.72 -10.80 6.23
CA MET A 80 8.37 -11.79 7.10
C MET A 80 7.55 -12.00 8.37
N GLN A 81 7.05 -10.91 8.94
CA GLN A 81 6.17 -10.95 10.12
C GLN A 81 4.70 -11.19 9.77
N GLN A 82 4.37 -11.26 8.48
CA GLN A 82 3.02 -11.42 7.94
C GLN A 82 1.98 -10.46 8.56
N LYS A 83 2.36 -9.20 8.76
CA LYS A 83 1.52 -8.21 9.46
C LYS A 83 1.50 -6.86 8.75
N MET A 84 0.39 -6.14 8.92
CA MET A 84 0.31 -4.73 8.52
C MET A 84 1.14 -3.88 9.48
N ILE A 85 1.98 -3.00 8.93
CA ILE A 85 2.87 -2.12 9.69
C ILE A 85 2.58 -0.63 9.48
N PHE A 86 1.79 -0.28 8.47
CA PHE A 86 1.33 1.08 8.21
C PHE A 86 -0.01 1.05 7.47
N GLU A 87 -0.89 1.99 7.80
CA GLU A 87 -2.16 2.23 7.11
C GLU A 87 -2.38 3.74 6.96
N GLN A 88 -2.79 4.15 5.77
CA GLN A 88 -3.29 5.49 5.50
C GLN A 88 -4.59 5.38 4.71
N GLU A 89 -5.68 5.93 5.25
CA GLU A 89 -6.93 6.10 4.52
C GLU A 89 -6.84 7.27 3.53
N LEU A 90 -7.43 7.12 2.34
CA LEU A 90 -7.45 8.15 1.31
C LEU A 90 -8.81 8.84 1.26
N TYR A 91 -8.82 10.14 1.54
CA TYR A 91 -10.00 10.99 1.42
C TYR A 91 -10.13 11.59 0.01
N THR A 92 -11.32 12.11 -0.33
CA THR A 92 -11.61 12.68 -1.66
C THR A 92 -10.63 13.77 -2.10
N GLN A 93 -10.05 14.50 -1.15
CA GLN A 93 -9.10 15.61 -1.40
C GLN A 93 -7.64 15.16 -1.41
N PHE A 94 -7.37 13.85 -1.45
CA PHE A 94 -6.02 13.30 -1.48
C PHE A 94 -5.27 13.74 -2.73
N VAL A 95 -4.06 14.29 -2.56
CA VAL A 95 -3.20 14.73 -3.66
C VAL A 95 -1.94 13.88 -3.69
N TYR A 96 -1.83 13.05 -4.71
CA TYR A 96 -0.64 12.25 -4.95
C TYR A 96 0.39 13.04 -5.76
N LYS A 97 1.64 13.11 -5.28
CA LYS A 97 2.73 13.85 -5.92
C LYS A 97 3.87 12.93 -6.30
N ILE A 98 4.25 12.97 -7.58
CA ILE A 98 5.43 12.29 -8.10
C ILE A 98 6.58 13.31 -8.07
N VAL A 99 7.35 13.34 -6.98
CA VAL A 99 8.46 14.29 -6.82
C VAL A 99 9.68 13.81 -7.60
N ARG A 100 9.90 12.49 -7.67
CA ARG A 100 10.88 11.80 -8.51
C ARG A 100 10.32 10.46 -8.96
N GLU A 101 10.97 9.83 -9.93
CA GLU A 101 10.59 8.53 -10.51
C GLU A 101 10.31 7.43 -9.47
N TYR A 102 11.09 7.39 -8.39
CA TYR A 102 10.96 6.40 -7.30
C TYR A 102 10.67 7.03 -5.94
N PHE A 103 10.28 8.31 -5.91
CA PHE A 103 10.01 9.04 -4.68
C PHE A 103 8.74 9.86 -4.79
N HIS A 104 7.68 9.33 -4.20
CA HIS A 104 6.34 9.90 -4.22
C HIS A 104 5.96 10.39 -2.83
N THR A 105 5.18 11.46 -2.77
CA THR A 105 4.71 12.06 -1.53
C THR A 105 3.20 12.31 -1.59
N PHE A 106 2.58 12.43 -0.42
CA PHE A 106 1.18 12.78 -0.24
C PHE A 106 0.96 13.49 1.08
#